data_AF-A0A0D9XUU4-F1
#
_entry.id   AF-A0A0D9XUU4-F1
#
_cell.length_a   1.000
_cell.length_b   1.000
_cell.length_c   1.000
_cell.angle_alpha   90.00
_cell.angle_beta   90.00
_cell.angle_gamma   90.00
#
_symmetry.space_group_name_H-M   'P 1'
#
loop_
_entity.id
_entity.type
_entity.pdbx_description
1 polymer ?
#
loop_
_entity_poly.entity_id
_entity_poly.type
_entity_poly.pdbx_seq_one_letter_code
_entity_poly.pdbx_strand_id
1 'polypeptide(L)' 'MRQETIYPELIKSEMDRLPMRRLAEPEEVAATVAFLCMPAASYITGQVVGVDGGRTIS' A
#
# COMPACT_ATOMS: atom_id res chain seq x y z
N MET A 1 -10.79 7.32 8.33
CA MET A 1 -11.26 6.16 9.10
C MET A 1 -10.06 5.56 9.82
N ARG A 2 -9.87 5.83 11.13
CA ARG A 2 -8.75 5.23 11.88
C ARG A 2 -9.15 3.82 12.31
N GLN A 3 -8.57 2.81 11.67
CA GLN A 3 -8.71 1.38 12.02
C GLN A 3 -7.85 0.98 13.25
N GLU A 4 -7.34 1.94 14.02
CA GLU A 4 -6.37 1.69 15.10
C GLU A 4 -6.89 0.79 16.24
N THR A 5 -8.18 0.44 16.30
CA THR A 5 -8.78 -0.06 17.55
C THR A 5 -9.37 -1.47 17.52
N ILE A 6 -9.36 -2.21 16.40
CA ILE A 6 -10.15 -3.46 16.37
C ILE A 6 -9.32 -4.70 16.76
N TYR A 7 -8.04 -4.84 16.37
CA TYR A 7 -7.19 -5.97 16.82
C TYR A 7 -5.69 -5.61 16.83
N PRO A 8 -5.15 -5.06 17.92
CA PRO A 8 -3.77 -4.56 17.98
C PRO A 8 -2.72 -5.65 17.70
N GLU A 9 -2.96 -6.88 18.17
CA GLU A 9 -2.03 -7.99 17.95
C GLU A 9 -1.98 -8.44 16.47
N LEU A 10 -3.12 -8.37 15.76
CA LEU A 10 -3.18 -8.70 14.34
C LEU A 10 -2.46 -7.63 13.51
N ILE A 11 -2.65 -6.35 13.84
CA ILE A 11 -1.95 -5.24 13.18
C ILE A 11 -0.45 -5.39 13.35
N LYS A 12 0.01 -5.69 14.57
CA LYS A 12 1.43 -5.91 14.87
C LYS A 12 1.99 -7.10 14.09
N SER A 13 1.30 -8.24 14.09
CA SER A 13 1.68 -9.43 13.31
C SER A 13 1.79 -9.13 11.82
N GLU A 14 0.88 -8.33 11.26
CA GLU A 14 0.96 -7.94 9.85
C GLU A 14 2.13 -6.99 9.60
N MET A 15 2.34 -5.98 10.45
CA MET A 15 3.52 -5.10 10.35
C MET A 15 4.83 -5.88 10.37
N ASP A 16 4.95 -6.95 11.16
CA ASP A 16 6.15 -7.78 11.20
C ASP A 16 6.44 -8.54 9.90
N ARG A 17 5.41 -8.78 9.09
CA ARG A 17 5.52 -9.41 7.77
C ARG A 17 5.80 -8.41 6.66
N LEU A 18 5.63 -7.12 6.90
CA LEU A 18 5.95 -6.07 5.93
C LEU A 18 7.46 -5.78 6.00
N PRO A 19 8.20 -5.86 4.87
CA PRO A 19 9.57 -5.38 4.82
C PRO A 19 9.75 -3.95 5.36
N MET A 20 8.78 -3.07 5.09
CA MET A 20 8.79 -1.69 5.60
C MET A 20 8.39 -1.54 7.09
N ARG A 21 7.95 -2.61 7.76
CA ARG A 21 7.62 -2.64 9.20
C ARG A 21 6.62 -1.58 9.68
N ARG A 22 5.77 -1.10 8.78
CA ARG A 22 4.71 -0.15 9.08
C ARG A 22 3.55 -0.32 8.12
N LEU A 23 2.37 0.11 8.56
CA LEU A 23 1.24 0.30 7.66
C LEU A 23 1.49 1.49 6.74
N ALA A 24 0.93 1.42 5.53
CA ALA A 24 0.87 2.55 4.64
C ALA A 24 -0.22 3.53 5.11
N GLU A 25 0.04 4.82 4.93
CA GLU A 25 -1.00 5.83 5.02
C GLU A 25 -1.88 5.78 3.77
N PRO A 26 -3.19 6.09 3.86
CA PRO A 26 -4.09 6.10 2.70
C PRO A 26 -3.59 6.94 1.53
N GLU A 27 -2.89 8.03 1.83
CA GLU A 27 -2.32 8.96 0.86
C GLU A 27 -1.24 8.30 -0.01
N GLU A 28 -0.54 7.28 0.47
CA GLU A 28 0.48 6.56 -0.30
C GLU A 28 -0.15 5.73 -1.43
N VAL A 29 -1.30 5.12 -1.16
CA VAL A 29 -2.10 4.44 -2.20
C VAL A 29 -2.71 5.46 -3.15
N ALA A 30 -3.28 6.54 -2.62
CA ALA A 30 -3.91 7.60 -3.41
C ALA A 30 -2.91 8.28 -4.36
N ALA A 31 -1.66 8.51 -3.93
CA ALA A 31 -0.61 9.08 -4.76
C ALA A 31 -0.29 8.22 -5.99
N THR A 32 -0.24 6.89 -5.82
CA THR A 32 -0.03 5.96 -6.94
C THR A 32 -1.19 6.00 -7.93
N VAL A 33 -2.43 6.00 -7.42
CA VAL A 33 -3.64 6.14 -8.28
C VAL A 33 -3.62 7.47 -9.02
N ALA A 34 -3.30 8.57 -8.34
CA ALA A 34 -3.21 9.88 -8.94
C ALA A 34 -2.17 9.91 -10.08
N PHE A 35 -0.98 9.33 -9.87
CA PHE A 35 0.03 9.18 -10.92
C PHE A 35 -0.49 8.40 -12.13
N LEU A 36 -1.19 7.29 -11.92
CA LEU A 36 -1.76 6.47 -13.01
C LEU A 36 -2.82 7.23 -13.83
N CYS A 37 -3.44 8.28 -13.28
CA CYS A 37 -4.34 9.16 -14.02
C CYS A 37 -3.63 10.31 -14.76
N MET A 38 -2.33 10.51 -14.57
CA MET A 38 -1.57 11.58 -15.23
C MET A 38 -1.13 11.19 -16.65
N PRO A 39 -0.88 12.16 -17.55
CA PRO A 39 -0.34 11.89 -18.89
C PRO A 39 0.98 11.12 -18.89
N ALA A 40 1.78 11.24 -17.83
CA ALA A 40 3.04 10.52 -17.65
C ALA A 40 2.86 8.99 -17.59
N ALA A 41 1.67 8.51 -17.21
CA ALA A 41 1.35 7.08 -17.16
C ALA A 41 0.71 6.56 -18.47
N SER A 42 0.68 7.35 -19.55
CA SER A 42 -0.06 7.05 -20.79
C SER A 42 0.30 5.72 -21.49
N TYR A 43 1.45 5.13 -21.19
CA TYR A 43 1.87 3.84 -21.75
C TYR A 43 1.77 2.67 -20.75
N ILE A 44 1.24 2.89 -19.56
CA ILE A 44 1.04 1.88 -18.53
C ILE A 44 -0.38 1.32 -18.67
N THR A 45 -0.50 0.07 -19.07
CA THR A 45 -1.79 -0.61 -19.19
C THR A 45 -1.67 -2.11 -18.90
N GLY A 46 -2.74 -2.71 -18.38
CA GLY A 46 -2.80 -4.15 -18.06
C GLY A 46 -1.90 -4.60 -16.90
N GLN A 47 -1.36 -3.67 -16.12
CA GLN A 47 -0.45 -3.98 -15.00
C GLN A 47 -1.18 -4.00 -13.67
N VAL A 48 -0.76 -4.90 -12.78
CA VAL A 48 -1.12 -4.88 -11.36
C VAL A 48 0.02 -4.22 -10.60
N VAL A 49 -0.22 -3.07 -9.99
CA VAL A 49 0.79 -2.30 -9.25
C VAL A 49 0.62 -2.54 -7.76
N GLY A 50 1.58 -3.22 -7.13
CA GLY A 50 1.60 -3.44 -5.69
C GLY A 50 1.99 -2.18 -4.93
N VAL A 51 1.16 -1.77 -3.98
CA VAL A 51 1.41 -0.65 -3.05
C VAL A 51 1.22 -1.17 -1.62
N ASP A 52 2.15 -2.00 -1.15
CA ASP A 52 1.93 -2.87 0.00
C ASP A 52 3.12 -2.98 0.96
N GLY A 53 4.08 -2.04 0.85
CA GLY A 53 5.28 -2.05 1.68
C GLY A 53 6.19 -3.27 1.52
N GLY A 54 6.06 -4.00 0.39
CA GLY A 54 6.86 -5.17 0.04
C GLY A 54 6.20 -6.52 0.37
N ARG A 55 4.93 -6.54 0.81
CA ARG A 55 4.22 -7.74 1.27
C ARG A 55 4.10 -8.85 0.23
N THR A 56 3.92 -8.49 -1.05
CA THR A 56 3.62 -9.44 -2.13
C THR A 56 4.79 -10.37 -2.44
N ILE A 57 6.04 -9.94 -2.22
CA ILE A 57 7.25 -10.67 -2.64
C ILE A 57 8.18 -11.04 -1.48
N SER A 58 7.78 -10.77 -0.24
CA SER A 58 8.51 -11.07 1.00
C SER A 58 8.22 -12.45 1.57
#